data_AF-A0A0M0K9V0-F1
#
_entry.id   AF-A0A0M0K9V0-F1
#
_cell.length_a   1.000
_cell.length_b   1.000
_cell.length_c   1.000
_cell.angle_alpha   90.00
_cell.angle_beta   90.00
_cell.angle_gamma   90.00
#
_symmetry.space_group_name_H-M   'P 1'
#
loop_
_entity.id
_entity.type
_entity.pdbx_description
1 polymer ?
#
loop_
_entity_poly.entity_id
_entity_poly.type
_entity_poly.pdbx_seq_one_letter_code
_entity_poly.pdbx_strand_id
1 'polypeptide(L)'
;MATYWIVEFRNYLYTITNDAPKFTINTANGAVPVEAVGVALAYLRVGDSWECYEIPNVLVLPGCGATLYSTRVMRNEFGFDHQIDHGKIVVPGAHDIPVHDDGAAYTTPIAFVPFGAPRPHGVHVSAKQPTVAALMGTAAFPGDVSGTPQAFLHHRLGFPYQEQWKHVVAITALH
;
A
#
# COMPACT_ATOMS: atom_id res chain seq x y z
N MET A 1 3.72 6.23 3.68
CA MET A 1 2.82 5.06 3.77
C MET A 1 1.75 5.18 2.70
N ALA A 2 1.48 4.11 1.95
CA ALA A 2 0.51 4.15 0.85
C ALA A 2 -0.93 4.10 1.38
N THR A 3 -1.77 5.01 0.87
CA THR A 3 -3.20 5.04 1.17
C THR A 3 -3.95 3.94 0.43
N TYR A 4 -3.58 3.70 -0.83
CA TYR A 4 -4.20 2.73 -1.71
C TYR A 4 -3.34 1.49 -1.86
N TRP A 5 -3.99 0.34 -2.04
CA TRP A 5 -3.30 -0.87 -2.47
C TRP A 5 -3.21 -0.83 -3.98
N ILE A 6 -1.99 -0.83 -4.52
CA ILE A 6 -1.76 -0.70 -5.97
C ILE A 6 -0.97 -1.89 -6.47
N VAL A 7 -1.42 -2.46 -7.59
CA VAL A 7 -0.73 -3.52 -8.32
C VAL A 7 -0.46 -3.05 -9.74
N GLU A 8 0.61 -3.58 -10.34
CA GLU A 8 0.98 -3.26 -11.72
C GLU A 8 0.05 -3.95 -12.74
N PHE A 9 -0.32 -5.20 -12.46
CA PHE A 9 -0.98 -6.06 -13.43
C PHE A 9 -2.39 -6.45 -12.99
N ARG A 10 -3.30 -6.46 -13.96
CA ARG A 10 -4.70 -6.84 -13.78
C ARG A 10 -4.90 -8.28 -13.32
N ASN A 11 -3.96 -9.18 -13.65
CA ASN A 11 -4.00 -10.59 -13.24
C ASN A 11 -3.74 -10.82 -11.74
N TYR A 12 -3.32 -9.78 -10.99
CA TYR A 12 -3.22 -9.82 -9.52
C TYR A 12 -4.56 -9.55 -8.83
N LEU A 13 -5.58 -9.10 -9.58
CA LEU A 13 -6.95 -9.07 -9.10
C LEU A 13 -7.57 -10.45 -9.23
N TYR A 14 -8.17 -10.92 -8.14
CA TYR A 14 -8.98 -12.13 -8.12
C TYR A 14 -10.37 -11.87 -8.73
N THR A 15 -10.95 -10.70 -8.42
CA THR A 15 -12.22 -10.23 -8.99
C THR A 15 -12.08 -8.78 -9.40
N ILE A 16 -12.55 -8.42 -10.60
CA ILE A 16 -12.63 -7.02 -11.05
C ILE A 16 -14.00 -6.48 -10.66
N THR A 17 -14.02 -5.36 -9.95
CA THR A 17 -15.25 -4.67 -9.51
C THR A 17 -15.57 -3.45 -10.36
N ASN A 18 -14.56 -2.83 -10.96
CA ASN A 18 -14.73 -1.75 -11.93
C ASN A 18 -13.65 -1.85 -13.02
N ASP A 19 -14.08 -2.08 -14.24
CA ASP A 19 -13.17 -2.33 -15.37
C ASP A 19 -12.71 -1.07 -16.12
N ALA A 20 -13.28 0.09 -15.78
CA ALA A 20 -12.92 1.36 -16.38
C ALA A 20 -13.29 2.50 -15.42
N PRO A 21 -12.50 2.72 -14.36
CA PRO A 21 -12.84 3.64 -13.29
C PRO A 21 -12.76 5.13 -13.67
N LYS A 22 -12.12 5.47 -14.80
CA LYS A 22 -12.06 6.81 -15.40
C LYS A 22 -11.52 7.91 -14.46
N PHE A 23 -10.60 7.56 -13.56
CA PHE A 23 -9.86 8.52 -12.74
C PHE A 23 -8.36 8.24 -12.76
N THR A 24 -7.57 9.20 -12.29
CA THR A 24 -6.11 9.13 -12.24
C THR A 24 -5.60 9.19 -10.79
N ILE A 25 -4.42 8.62 -10.56
CA ILE A 25 -3.66 8.76 -9.32
C ILE A 25 -2.40 9.57 -9.62
N ASN A 26 -2.11 10.56 -8.77
CA ASN A 26 -0.87 11.33 -8.87
C ASN A 26 0.31 10.49 -8.36
N THR A 27 1.28 10.27 -9.23
CA THR A 27 2.56 9.61 -8.92
C THR A 27 3.71 10.61 -9.02
N ALA A 28 4.92 10.20 -8.61
CA ALA A 28 6.12 11.01 -8.80
C ALA A 28 6.40 11.35 -10.28
N ASN A 29 5.92 10.51 -11.21
CA ASN A 29 6.08 10.70 -12.65
C ASN A 29 4.86 11.38 -13.29
N GLY A 30 3.96 11.96 -12.49
CA GLY A 30 2.73 12.61 -12.95
C GLY A 30 1.47 11.77 -12.71
N ALA A 31 0.34 12.27 -13.20
CA ALA A 31 -0.94 11.60 -13.07
C ALA A 31 -1.01 10.37 -13.98
N VAL A 32 -1.28 9.21 -13.40
CA VAL A 32 -1.39 7.93 -14.12
C VAL A 32 -2.84 7.45 -14.05
N PRO A 33 -3.47 7.06 -15.17
CA PRO A 33 -4.84 6.53 -15.16
C PRO A 33 -4.91 5.17 -14.47
N VAL A 34 -5.93 4.98 -13.65
CA VAL A 34 -6.24 3.66 -13.07
C VAL A 34 -6.94 2.82 -14.14
N GLU A 35 -6.39 1.65 -14.43
CA GLU A 35 -6.94 0.75 -15.47
C GLU A 35 -8.16 0.00 -14.95
N ALA A 36 -8.08 -0.55 -13.74
CA ALA A 36 -9.15 -1.32 -13.13
C ALA A 36 -9.12 -1.20 -11.60
N VAL A 37 -10.25 -1.49 -10.97
CA VAL A 37 -10.38 -1.67 -9.52
C VAL A 37 -10.95 -3.05 -9.25
N GLY A 38 -10.49 -3.70 -8.20
CA GLY A 38 -10.98 -5.01 -7.83
C GLY A 38 -10.67 -5.44 -6.42
N VAL A 39 -10.80 -6.74 -6.23
CA VAL A 39 -10.45 -7.47 -5.01
C VAL A 39 -9.26 -8.35 -5.35
N ALA A 40 -8.22 -8.28 -4.52
CA ALA A 40 -7.09 -9.21 -4.60
C ALA A 40 -7.19 -10.25 -3.47
N LEU A 41 -6.78 -11.47 -3.76
CA LEU A 41 -6.46 -12.45 -2.73
C LEU A 41 -4.95 -12.50 -2.59
N ALA A 42 -4.44 -11.98 -1.48
CA ALA A 42 -3.01 -11.84 -1.25
C ALA A 42 -2.57 -12.68 -0.06
N TYR A 43 -1.55 -13.49 -0.28
CA TYR A 43 -0.85 -14.23 0.75
C TYR A 43 0.24 -13.38 1.38
N LEU A 44 0.20 -13.28 2.70
CA LEU A 44 1.24 -12.67 3.53
C LEU A 44 1.91 -13.75 4.37
N ARG A 45 3.23 -13.63 4.56
CA ARG A 45 3.99 -14.59 5.38
C ARG A 45 3.93 -14.20 6.86
N VAL A 46 2.99 -14.80 7.59
CA VAL A 46 2.72 -14.58 9.01
C VAL A 46 3.50 -15.62 9.80
N GLY A 47 4.60 -15.20 10.46
CA GLY A 47 5.60 -16.14 10.98
C GLY A 47 6.15 -17.05 9.86
N ASP A 48 5.90 -18.35 9.98
CA ASP A 48 6.30 -19.36 8.97
C ASP A 48 5.15 -19.86 8.09
N SER A 49 3.95 -19.28 8.23
CA SER A 49 2.76 -19.67 7.49
C SER A 49 2.39 -18.64 6.44
N TRP A 50 1.82 -19.10 5.32
CA TRP A 50 1.19 -18.23 4.33
C TRP A 50 -0.31 -18.11 4.63
N GLU A 51 -0.76 -16.91 4.96
CA GLU A 51 -2.16 -16.62 5.25
C GLU A 51 -2.75 -15.73 4.16
N CYS A 52 -3.93 -16.09 3.66
CA CYS A 52 -4.57 -15.41 2.53
C CYS A 52 -5.58 -14.36 3.02
N TYR A 53 -5.48 -13.15 2.51
CA TYR A 53 -6.36 -12.02 2.84
C TYR A 53 -7.13 -11.56 1.61
N GLU A 54 -8.43 -11.32 1.76
CA GLU A 54 -9.28 -10.72 0.72
C GLU A 54 -9.25 -9.19 0.81
N ILE A 55 -8.45 -8.57 -0.04
CA ILE A 55 -8.16 -7.14 0.01
C ILE A 55 -9.08 -6.41 -0.95
N PRO A 56 -9.98 -5.54 -0.46
CA PRO A 56 -10.89 -4.79 -1.31
C PRO A 56 -10.22 -3.55 -1.92
N ASN A 57 -10.83 -3.02 -2.98
CA ASN A 57 -10.50 -1.73 -3.58
C ASN A 57 -9.04 -1.59 -4.04
N VAL A 58 -8.48 -2.68 -4.55
CA VAL A 58 -7.13 -2.72 -5.13
C VAL A 58 -7.15 -2.06 -6.49
N LEU A 59 -6.23 -1.13 -6.73
CA LEU A 59 -6.11 -0.38 -7.98
C LEU A 59 -5.05 -1.00 -8.89
N VAL A 60 -5.37 -1.14 -10.17
CA VAL A 60 -4.39 -1.52 -11.21
C VAL A 60 -3.83 -0.25 -11.83
N LEU A 61 -2.51 -0.08 -11.70
CA LEU A 61 -1.78 1.07 -12.23
C LEU A 61 -0.60 0.57 -13.09
N PRO A 62 -0.77 0.49 -14.42
CA PRO A 62 0.28 -0.01 -15.31
C PRO A 62 1.57 0.81 -15.23
N GLY A 63 2.71 0.13 -15.33
CA GLY A 63 4.03 0.77 -15.22
C GLY A 63 4.39 1.22 -13.80
N CYS A 64 3.57 0.89 -12.80
CA CYS A 64 3.96 1.00 -11.41
C CYS A 64 4.92 -0.17 -11.10
N GLY A 65 6.22 0.07 -11.23
CA GLY A 65 7.26 -0.97 -11.09
C GLY A 65 7.40 -1.60 -9.69
N ALA A 66 6.47 -1.35 -8.78
CA ALA A 66 6.37 -2.00 -7.48
C ALA A 66 4.90 -2.13 -7.06
N THR A 67 4.56 -3.26 -6.43
CA THR A 67 3.28 -3.39 -5.72
C THR A 67 3.30 -2.54 -4.45
N LEU A 68 2.31 -1.66 -4.30
CA LEU A 68 2.21 -0.81 -3.11
C LEU A 68 1.25 -1.43 -2.10
N TYR A 69 1.82 -1.90 -1.00
CA TYR A 69 1.09 -2.37 0.17
C TYR A 69 0.41 -1.21 0.90
N SER A 70 -0.90 -1.30 1.13
CA SER A 70 -1.66 -0.28 1.88
C SER A 70 -1.73 -0.61 3.37
N THR A 71 -0.99 0.14 4.17
CA THR A 71 -1.07 0.06 5.64
C THR A 71 -2.46 0.46 6.15
N ARG A 72 -3.11 1.40 5.48
CA ARG A 72 -4.47 1.85 5.81
C ARG A 72 -5.50 0.74 5.61
N VAL A 73 -5.49 0.06 4.46
CA VAL A 73 -6.43 -1.03 4.19
C VAL A 73 -6.19 -2.15 5.20
N MET A 74 -4.94 -2.57 5.40
CA MET A 74 -4.66 -3.70 6.30
C MET A 74 -5.00 -3.41 7.76
N ARG A 75 -4.76 -2.19 8.23
CA ARG A 75 -5.19 -1.77 9.57
C ARG A 75 -6.71 -1.71 9.69
N ASN A 76 -7.39 -1.10 8.72
CA ASN A 76 -8.83 -0.85 8.83
C ASN A 76 -9.67 -2.13 8.69
N GLU A 77 -9.28 -3.00 7.76
CA GLU A 77 -10.00 -4.22 7.40
C GLU A 77 -9.60 -5.42 8.29
N PHE A 78 -8.34 -5.50 8.71
CA PHE A 78 -7.79 -6.67 9.43
C PHE A 78 -7.15 -6.35 10.78
N GLY A 79 -7.09 -5.07 11.17
CA GLY A 79 -6.54 -4.66 12.48
C GLY A 79 -5.02 -4.71 12.58
N PHE A 80 -4.30 -4.81 11.46
CA PHE A 80 -2.83 -4.87 11.47
C PHE A 80 -2.22 -3.59 12.06
N ASP A 81 -1.18 -3.75 12.87
CA ASP A 81 -0.39 -2.64 13.42
C ASP A 81 1.01 -2.62 12.80
N HIS A 82 1.36 -1.51 12.15
CA HIS A 82 2.58 -1.37 11.34
C HIS A 82 3.70 -0.72 12.15
N GLN A 83 4.44 -1.54 12.89
CA GLN A 83 5.59 -1.12 13.70
C GLN A 83 6.87 -1.12 12.86
N ILE A 84 6.90 -0.28 11.81
CA ILE A 84 7.95 -0.28 10.80
C ILE A 84 9.34 0.04 11.39
N ASP A 85 9.41 0.95 12.37
CA ASP A 85 10.67 1.27 13.09
C ASP A 85 11.21 0.07 13.88
N HIS A 86 10.36 -0.93 14.16
CA HIS A 86 10.72 -2.19 14.80
C HIS A 86 10.84 -3.35 13.80
N GLY A 87 10.82 -3.06 12.48
CA GLY A 87 11.01 -4.04 11.42
C GLY A 87 9.89 -5.08 11.34
N LYS A 88 8.65 -4.75 11.76
CA LYS A 88 7.57 -5.74 11.83
C LYS A 88 6.16 -5.17 11.63
N ILE A 89 5.25 -6.05 11.25
CA ILE A 89 3.80 -5.79 11.23
C ILE A 89 3.15 -6.79 12.18
N VAL A 90 2.43 -6.28 13.18
CA VAL A 90 1.72 -7.08 14.16
C VAL A 90 0.37 -7.49 13.60
N VAL A 91 0.12 -8.78 13.58
CA VAL A 91 -1.13 -9.38 13.10
C VAL A 91 -1.98 -9.78 14.32
N PRO A 92 -3.24 -9.32 14.44
CA PRO A 92 -4.06 -9.63 15.60
C PRO A 92 -4.25 -11.14 15.80
N GLY A 93 -3.82 -11.65 16.96
CA GLY A 93 -3.99 -13.06 17.33
C GLY A 93 -3.07 -14.04 16.60
N ALA A 94 -2.07 -13.56 15.86
CA ALA A 94 -1.13 -14.38 15.11
C ALA A 94 0.32 -13.91 15.31
N HIS A 95 1.26 -14.54 14.58
CA HIS A 95 2.67 -14.12 14.57
C HIS A 95 2.87 -12.81 13.79
N ASP A 96 3.96 -12.12 14.08
CA ASP A 96 4.31 -10.91 13.35
C ASP A 96 4.83 -11.23 11.93
N ILE A 97 4.65 -10.29 11.00
CA ILE A 97 5.25 -10.33 9.66
C ILE A 97 6.54 -9.49 9.70
N PRO A 98 7.70 -10.03 9.29
CA PRO A 98 8.93 -9.25 9.20
C PRO A 98 8.87 -8.24 8.06
N VAL A 99 9.45 -7.06 8.30
CA VAL A 99 9.65 -5.99 7.32
C VAL A 99 11.15 -5.80 7.13
N HIS A 100 11.60 -5.91 5.89
CA HIS A 100 12.99 -5.67 5.51
C HIS A 100 13.15 -4.20 5.10
N ASP A 101 14.16 -3.53 5.66
CA ASP A 101 14.60 -2.20 5.23
C ASP A 101 15.90 -2.35 4.41
N ASP A 102 15.88 -1.93 3.15
CA ASP A 102 17.06 -1.91 2.27
C ASP A 102 17.72 -0.52 2.20
N GLY A 103 17.26 0.43 3.02
CA GLY A 103 17.71 1.83 3.04
C GLY A 103 16.99 2.72 2.03
N ALA A 104 16.23 2.16 1.10
CA ALA A 104 15.40 2.90 0.14
C ALA A 104 13.90 2.63 0.33
N ALA A 105 13.53 1.43 0.78
CA ALA A 105 12.16 1.02 1.00
C ALA A 105 12.03 -0.05 2.09
N TYR A 106 10.83 -0.06 2.70
CA TYR A 106 10.38 -1.14 3.58
C TYR A 106 9.60 -2.16 2.75
N THR A 107 10.05 -3.42 2.76
CA THR A 107 9.50 -4.49 1.93
C THR A 107 9.07 -5.68 2.77
N THR A 108 8.05 -6.39 2.29
CA THR A 108 7.63 -7.68 2.84
C THR A 108 7.18 -8.59 1.68
N PRO A 109 7.43 -9.90 1.73
CA PRO A 109 6.98 -10.81 0.69
C PRO A 109 5.45 -10.87 0.60
N ILE A 110 4.92 -10.77 -0.62
CA ILE A 110 3.50 -10.93 -0.94
C ILE A 110 3.38 -11.84 -2.14
N ALA A 111 2.43 -12.77 -2.11
CA ALA A 111 2.03 -13.56 -3.28
C ALA A 111 0.54 -13.33 -3.59
N PHE A 112 0.17 -13.32 -4.87
CA PHE A 112 -1.21 -13.11 -5.29
C PHE A 112 -1.80 -14.40 -5.84
N VAL A 113 -3.07 -14.66 -5.53
CA VAL A 113 -3.84 -15.70 -6.23
C VAL A 113 -4.14 -15.19 -7.64
N PRO A 114 -3.74 -15.92 -8.70
CA PRO A 114 -4.00 -15.49 -10.06
C PRO A 114 -5.49 -15.43 -10.39
N PHE A 115 -5.86 -14.53 -11.30
CA PHE A 115 -7.20 -14.50 -11.88
C PHE A 115 -7.62 -15.87 -12.45
N GLY A 116 -8.82 -16.33 -12.10
CA GLY A 116 -9.38 -17.61 -12.56
C GLY A 116 -8.88 -18.86 -11.80
N ALA A 117 -7.93 -18.71 -10.87
CA ALA A 117 -7.54 -19.82 -10.00
C ALA A 117 -8.66 -20.16 -8.99
N PRO A 118 -8.73 -21.41 -8.48
CA PRO A 118 -9.65 -21.77 -7.42
C PRO A 118 -9.45 -20.90 -6.18
N ARG A 119 -10.55 -20.48 -5.55
CA ARG A 119 -10.48 -19.73 -4.29
C ARG A 119 -9.81 -20.59 -3.21
N PRO A 120 -8.79 -20.08 -2.50
CA PRO A 120 -8.22 -20.79 -1.37
C PRO A 120 -9.22 -21.03 -0.23
N HIS A 121 -8.96 -22.05 0.56
CA HIS A 121 -9.64 -22.25 1.84
C HIS A 121 -9.07 -21.33 2.92
N GLY A 122 -9.89 -20.95 3.90
CA GLY A 122 -9.43 -20.17 5.05
C GLY A 122 -9.04 -18.73 4.73
N VAL A 123 -9.61 -18.11 3.68
CA VAL A 123 -9.35 -16.71 3.35
C VAL A 123 -9.87 -15.80 4.45
N HIS A 124 -8.99 -14.96 4.99
CA HIS A 124 -9.33 -13.89 5.91
C HIS A 124 -10.07 -12.80 5.13
N VAL A 125 -11.34 -12.61 5.45
CA VAL A 125 -12.19 -11.57 4.86
C VAL A 125 -12.32 -10.41 5.85
N SER A 126 -12.49 -9.20 5.32
CA SER A 126 -12.73 -8.06 6.18
C SER A 126 -13.98 -8.27 7.04
N ALA A 127 -13.86 -8.03 8.35
CA ALA A 127 -15.00 -8.02 9.26
C ALA A 127 -15.94 -6.83 9.00
N LYS A 128 -15.48 -5.82 8.26
CA LYS A 128 -16.23 -4.61 7.92
C LYS A 128 -16.48 -4.62 6.41
N GLN A 129 -17.61 -5.18 5.96
CA GLN A 129 -17.97 -5.15 4.53
C GLN A 129 -17.97 -3.69 4.02
N PRO A 130 -17.11 -3.32 3.05
CA PRO A 130 -17.23 -2.00 2.43
C PRO A 130 -18.33 -2.07 1.36
N THR A 131 -19.38 -1.27 1.53
CA THR A 131 -20.30 -1.01 0.42
C THR A 131 -19.60 -0.14 -0.62
N VAL A 132 -19.76 -0.46 -1.91
CA VAL A 132 -19.21 0.30 -3.06
C VAL A 132 -19.60 1.80 -2.99
N ALA A 133 -20.67 2.13 -2.25
CA ALA A 133 -21.09 3.50 -1.93
C ALA A 133 -20.03 4.34 -1.19
N ALA A 134 -19.12 3.74 -0.42
CA ALA A 134 -18.06 4.47 0.29
C ALA A 134 -17.01 5.09 -0.66
N LEU A 135 -16.78 4.47 -1.83
CA LEU A 135 -15.89 4.98 -2.87
C LEU A 135 -16.54 6.09 -3.72
N MET A 136 -17.87 6.07 -3.87
CA MET A 136 -18.61 7.05 -4.67
C MET A 136 -19.08 8.27 -3.86
N GLY A 137 -19.18 8.13 -2.53
CA GLY A 137 -19.69 9.18 -1.63
C GLY A 137 -18.64 10.14 -1.05
N THR A 138 -17.34 9.98 -1.35
CA THR A 138 -16.30 10.86 -0.78
C THR A 138 -15.19 11.19 -1.78
N ALA A 139 -15.55 11.96 -2.81
CA ALA A 139 -14.65 12.98 -3.35
C ALA A 139 -14.38 14.12 -2.31
N ALA A 140 -14.98 14.02 -1.11
CA ALA A 140 -14.67 14.84 0.05
C ALA A 140 -13.93 14.00 1.09
N PHE A 141 -12.65 14.29 1.26
CA PHE A 141 -11.83 13.91 2.42
C PHE A 141 -12.66 13.93 3.71
N PRO A 142 -12.72 12.84 4.50
CA PRO A 142 -12.95 12.97 5.92
C PRO A 142 -11.70 13.64 6.50
N GLY A 143 -11.89 14.88 6.96
CA GLY A 143 -10.88 15.63 7.68
C GLY A 143 -10.38 14.88 8.91
N ASP A 144 -9.19 15.30 9.35
CA ASP A 144 -8.50 14.92 10.57
C ASP A 144 -7.92 13.51 10.66
N VAL A 145 -6.88 13.27 9.85
CA VAL A 145 -5.63 12.72 10.38
C VAL A 145 -4.47 13.47 9.74
N SER A 146 -3.74 14.24 10.54
CA SER A 146 -2.47 14.88 10.17
C SER A 146 -1.42 13.80 9.85
N GLY A 147 -1.51 13.23 8.66
CA GLY A 147 -0.48 12.41 8.04
C GLY A 147 0.29 13.29 7.08
N THR A 148 1.61 13.39 7.28
CA THR A 148 2.51 14.14 6.41
C THR A 148 2.26 13.76 4.95
N PRO A 149 1.90 14.72 4.06
CA PRO A 149 1.60 14.43 2.67
C PRO A 149 2.76 13.68 2.02
N GLN A 150 2.50 12.72 1.14
CA GLN A 150 3.54 11.88 0.53
C GLN A 150 4.64 12.68 -0.19
N ALA A 151 4.35 13.92 -0.62
CA ALA A 151 5.34 14.88 -1.13
C ALA A 151 6.42 15.26 -0.09
N PHE A 152 6.07 15.33 1.20
CA PHE A 152 6.99 15.62 2.30
C PHE A 152 7.86 14.41 2.70
N LEU A 153 7.45 13.18 2.38
CA LEU A 153 8.26 11.97 2.63
C LEU A 153 9.48 11.91 1.70
N HIS A 154 9.34 12.35 0.45
CA HIS A 154 10.47 12.42 -0.49
C HIS A 154 11.56 13.43 -0.05
N HIS A 155 11.20 14.49 0.67
CA HIS A 155 12.17 15.45 1.19
C HIS A 155 12.95 14.95 2.43
N ARG A 156 12.46 13.91 3.13
CA ARG A 156 13.10 13.38 4.35
C ARG A 156 14.18 12.33 4.11
N LEU A 157 14.28 11.79 2.89
CA LEU A 157 15.32 10.83 2.51
C LEU A 157 16.71 11.47 2.31
N GLY A 158 16.84 12.80 2.45
CA GLY A 158 18.12 13.51 2.37
C GLY A 158 18.66 14.00 3.71
N PHE A 159 17.86 14.71 4.52
CA PHE A 159 18.33 15.35 5.76
C PHE A 159 17.16 15.58 6.74
N PRO A 160 17.15 14.93 7.92
CA PRO A 160 15.98 14.95 8.81
C PRO A 160 15.75 16.26 9.61
N TYR A 161 16.64 17.25 9.58
CA TYR A 161 16.47 18.51 10.35
C TYR A 161 16.74 19.80 9.55
N GLN A 162 15.98 20.87 9.83
CA GLN A 162 16.11 22.18 9.17
C GLN A 162 17.49 22.82 9.39
N GLU A 163 18.13 22.56 10.54
CA GLU A 163 19.49 23.03 10.85
C GLU A 163 20.57 22.44 9.93
N GLN A 164 20.32 21.29 9.30
CA GLN A 164 21.28 20.65 8.38
C GLN A 164 21.35 21.35 7.02
N TRP A 165 20.34 22.16 6.66
CA TRP A 165 20.34 22.96 5.43
C TRP A 165 21.38 24.09 5.45
N LYS A 166 21.74 24.60 6.64
CA LYS A 166 22.70 25.71 6.79
C LYS A 166 24.12 25.32 6.37
N HIS A 167 24.43 24.03 6.28
CA HIS A 167 25.75 23.52 5.93
C HIS A 167 25.87 23.05 4.46
N VAL A 168 24.78 23.04 3.69
CA VAL A 168 24.77 22.52 2.31
C VAL A 168 25.45 23.47 1.31
N VAL A 169 25.64 24.75 1.65
CA VAL A 169 26.36 25.70 0.78
C VAL A 169 27.89 25.42 0.74
N ALA A 170 28.42 24.52 1.57
CA ALA A 170 29.85 24.20 1.58
C ALA A 170 30.26 22.96 0.74
N ILE A 171 29.32 22.17 0.20
CA ILE A 171 29.65 20.90 -0.48
C ILE A 171 29.27 20.88 -1.97
N THR A 172 28.43 21.81 -2.46
CA THR A 172 28.14 21.94 -3.90
C THR A 172 29.00 22.97 -4.64
N ALA A 173 30.03 23.50 -3.98
CA ALA A 173 31.08 24.24 -4.65
C ALA A 173 32.44 23.76 -4.13
N LEU A 174 32.97 22.68 -4.73
CA LEU A 174 34.38 22.54 -5.15
C LEU A 174 34.71 21.08 -5.54
N HIS A 175 35.16 20.97 -6.79
CA HIS A 175 35.93 19.89 -7.45
C HIS A 175 35.26 18.56 -7.78
#